data_AF-A0A1I0WVJ6-F1
#
_entry.id   AF-A0A1I0WVJ6-F1
#
_cell.length_a   1.000
_cell.length_b   1.000
_cell.length_c   1.000
_cell.angle_alpha   90.00
_cell.angle_beta   90.00
_cell.angle_gamma   90.00
#
_symmetry.space_group_name_H-M   'P 1'
#
loop_
_entity.id
_entity.type
_entity.pdbx_description
1 polymer ?
#
loop_
_entity_poly.entity_id
_entity_poly.type
_entity_poly.pdbx_seq_one_letter_code
_entity_poly.pdbx_strand_id
1 'polypeptide(L)'
;MNTLGNKFNIFWIGLIFSLACSRTAPEPIEFSISQGVLNNMDFTSLGIQTGQHLPEILYYTLTGEKFEIEANTTKLLISGSYTCDITRGNLQAIDWLYMKYKDEVDIYLVNTLEAHPHNSHSPYSMNEEPWLVKENIASAIAAEQPTTIEERIDLAEKWIKESGIQAPLILDGPKNGFWNLMGQAPNMAILVSTDGEVLLKQSWFEMEEMEEAIDNQLQQMKADK
;
A
#
# COMPACT_ATOMS: atom_id res chain seq x y z
N MET A 1 -13.41 85.61 4.44
CA MET A 1 -14.61 84.77 4.22
C MET A 1 -14.28 83.76 3.13
N ASN A 2 -14.64 82.49 3.38
CA ASN A 2 -14.65 81.32 2.51
C ASN A 2 -13.31 80.59 2.26
N THR A 3 -13.01 79.66 3.17
CA THR A 3 -12.17 78.46 2.98
C THR A 3 -12.98 77.35 2.30
N LEU A 4 -12.61 76.95 1.08
CA LEU A 4 -13.09 75.70 0.47
C LEU A 4 -12.18 74.55 0.92
N GLY A 5 -12.74 73.63 1.72
CA GLY A 5 -12.11 72.37 2.09
C GLY A 5 -12.25 71.34 0.96
N ASN A 6 -11.12 70.84 0.48
CA ASN A 6 -11.06 69.76 -0.49
C ASN A 6 -10.92 68.42 0.26
N LYS A 7 -11.97 67.58 0.24
CA LYS A 7 -11.96 66.25 0.86
C LYS A 7 -11.33 65.25 -0.11
N PHE A 8 -10.13 64.77 0.22
CA PHE A 8 -9.49 63.63 -0.45
C PHE A 8 -10.15 62.34 0.03
N ASN A 9 -10.92 61.67 -0.83
CA ASN A 9 -11.41 60.31 -0.61
C ASN A 9 -10.36 59.32 -1.13
N ILE A 10 -9.67 58.61 -0.23
CA ILE A 10 -8.77 57.52 -0.59
C ILE A 10 -9.61 56.25 -0.67
N PHE A 11 -9.87 55.77 -1.88
CA PHE A 11 -10.52 54.49 -2.14
C PHE A 11 -9.46 53.38 -2.02
N TRP A 12 -9.47 52.64 -0.91
CA TRP A 12 -8.68 51.42 -0.76
C TRP A 12 -9.32 50.29 -1.59
N ILE A 13 -8.77 50.01 -2.77
CA ILE A 13 -9.09 48.80 -3.52
C ILE A 13 -8.24 47.68 -2.91
N GLY A 14 -8.84 46.88 -2.04
CA GLY A 14 -8.26 45.63 -1.56
C GLY A 14 -8.22 44.61 -2.69
N LEU A 15 -7.03 44.35 -3.24
CA LEU A 15 -6.81 43.26 -4.18
C LEU A 15 -6.78 41.95 -3.36
N ILE A 16 -7.91 41.24 -3.32
CA ILE A 16 -7.96 39.87 -2.80
C ILE A 16 -7.31 39.00 -3.88
N PHE A 17 -6.01 38.70 -3.71
CA PHE A 17 -5.38 37.60 -4.43
C PHE A 17 -6.00 36.30 -3.92
N SER A 18 -7.00 35.78 -4.65
CA SER A 18 -7.39 34.38 -4.50
C SER A 18 -6.20 33.54 -4.94
N LEU A 19 -5.50 32.95 -3.98
CA LEU A 19 -4.63 31.80 -4.22
C LEU A 19 -5.53 30.67 -4.75
N ALA A 20 -5.72 30.62 -6.06
CA ALA A 20 -6.20 29.42 -6.71
C ALA A 20 -5.08 28.39 -6.54
N CYS A 21 -5.21 27.51 -5.53
CA CYS A 21 -4.45 26.28 -5.49
C CYS A 21 -4.71 25.56 -6.82
N SER A 22 -3.73 25.55 -7.72
CA SER A 22 -3.78 24.66 -8.88
C SER A 22 -3.61 23.25 -8.32
N ARG A 23 -4.73 22.58 -8.03
CA ARG A 23 -4.71 21.14 -7.86
C ARG A 23 -4.27 20.57 -9.21
N THR A 24 -3.05 20.06 -9.28
CA THR A 24 -2.63 19.17 -10.35
C THR A 24 -3.65 18.03 -10.42
N ALA A 25 -4.06 17.64 -11.63
CA ALA A 25 -4.94 16.50 -11.79
C ALA A 25 -4.31 15.27 -11.08
N PRO A 26 -5.11 14.44 -10.39
CA PRO A 26 -4.57 13.26 -9.72
C PRO A 26 -3.89 12.34 -10.74
N GLU A 27 -2.72 11.83 -10.39
CA GLU A 27 -2.03 10.84 -11.23
C GLU A 27 -2.87 9.56 -11.26
N PRO A 28 -3.20 9.03 -12.47
CA PRO A 28 -4.01 7.83 -12.55
C PRO A 28 -3.25 6.61 -12.04
N ILE A 29 -3.96 5.70 -11.37
CA ILE A 29 -3.44 4.38 -11.02
C ILE A 29 -3.33 3.56 -12.30
N GLU A 30 -2.14 3.04 -12.56
CA GLU A 30 -1.90 2.10 -13.65
C GLU A 30 -2.54 0.75 -13.34
N PHE A 31 -3.04 0.06 -14.36
CA PHE A 31 -3.56 -1.30 -14.22
C PHE A 31 -2.78 -2.24 -15.13
N SER A 32 -2.49 -3.44 -14.62
CA SER A 32 -1.83 -4.50 -15.38
C SER A 32 -2.25 -5.87 -14.85
N ILE A 33 -2.33 -6.84 -15.76
CA ILE A 33 -2.47 -8.25 -15.38
C ILE A 33 -1.14 -8.74 -14.80
N SER A 34 -1.21 -9.45 -13.69
CA SER A 34 -0.05 -10.08 -13.06
C SER A 34 0.56 -11.11 -14.00
N GLN A 35 1.88 -11.08 -14.13
CA GLN A 35 2.63 -12.06 -14.91
C GLN A 35 2.46 -13.48 -14.35
N GLY A 36 2.12 -13.63 -13.06
CA GLY A 36 1.90 -14.94 -12.45
C GLY A 36 0.68 -15.66 -13.00
N VAL A 37 -0.30 -14.91 -13.52
CA VAL A 37 -1.47 -15.48 -14.21
C VAL A 37 -1.04 -16.26 -15.46
N LEU A 38 0.01 -15.80 -16.15
CA LEU A 38 0.54 -16.48 -17.33
C LEU A 38 1.22 -17.81 -16.99
N ASN A 39 1.52 -18.05 -15.71
CA ASN A 39 2.16 -19.25 -15.20
C ASN A 39 1.31 -19.94 -14.11
N ASN A 40 0.01 -20.10 -14.33
CA ASN A 40 -0.90 -20.81 -13.41
C ASN A 40 -0.87 -20.30 -11.96
N MET A 41 -0.81 -18.97 -11.77
CA MET A 41 -0.73 -18.33 -10.46
C MET A 41 0.54 -18.66 -9.66
N ASP A 42 1.63 -19.02 -10.35
CA ASP A 42 2.95 -19.11 -9.74
C ASP A 42 3.67 -17.76 -9.82
N PHE A 43 3.89 -17.16 -8.64
CA PHE A 43 4.55 -15.86 -8.47
C PHE A 43 6.01 -15.98 -8.02
N THR A 44 6.52 -17.19 -7.82
CA THR A 44 7.79 -17.46 -7.13
C THR A 44 8.97 -16.79 -7.81
N SER A 45 9.04 -16.88 -9.13
CA SER A 45 10.13 -16.33 -9.94
C SER A 45 9.96 -14.85 -10.31
N LEU A 46 8.86 -14.19 -9.91
CA LEU A 46 8.56 -12.82 -10.31
C LEU A 46 9.13 -11.81 -9.31
N GLY A 47 9.58 -10.66 -9.80
CA GLY A 47 10.06 -9.57 -8.96
C GLY A 47 11.32 -9.90 -8.17
N ILE A 48 11.52 -9.17 -7.08
CA ILE A 48 12.68 -9.32 -6.19
C ILE A 48 12.81 -10.75 -5.65
N GLN A 49 14.04 -11.15 -5.34
CA GLN A 49 14.39 -12.46 -4.81
C GLN A 49 15.22 -12.31 -3.54
N THR A 50 15.22 -13.37 -2.70
CA THR A 50 16.12 -13.47 -1.54
C THR A 50 17.58 -13.20 -1.93
N GLY A 51 18.29 -12.44 -1.09
CA GLY A 51 19.67 -11.99 -1.32
C GLY A 51 19.80 -10.72 -2.16
N GLN A 52 18.70 -10.21 -2.72
CA GLN A 52 18.69 -8.92 -3.42
C GLN A 52 18.36 -7.78 -2.46
N HIS A 53 18.76 -6.55 -2.82
CA HIS A 53 18.41 -5.37 -2.02
C HIS A 53 17.04 -4.82 -2.43
N LEU A 54 16.25 -4.41 -1.44
CA LEU A 54 14.97 -3.74 -1.63
C LEU A 54 15.18 -2.47 -2.47
N PRO A 55 14.52 -2.33 -3.63
CA PRO A 55 14.60 -1.14 -4.45
C PRO A 55 13.91 0.03 -3.75
N GLU A 56 14.30 1.24 -4.13
CA GLU A 56 13.57 2.45 -3.72
C GLU A 56 12.17 2.43 -4.32
N ILE A 57 11.17 2.47 -3.45
CA ILE A 57 9.76 2.49 -3.80
C ILE A 57 9.12 3.67 -3.08
N LEU A 58 8.31 4.44 -3.82
CA LEU A 58 7.50 5.50 -3.26
C LEU A 58 6.15 4.95 -2.82
N TYR A 59 5.86 5.07 -1.52
CA TYR A 59 4.57 4.72 -0.92
C TYR A 59 3.79 5.97 -0.57
N TYR A 60 2.55 5.77 -0.14
CA TYR A 60 1.69 6.83 0.38
C TYR A 60 1.06 6.40 1.71
N THR A 61 0.85 7.35 2.60
CA THR A 61 0.06 7.16 3.83
C THR A 61 -1.43 7.23 3.52
N LEU A 62 -2.27 6.90 4.51
CA LEU A 62 -3.72 7.13 4.44
C LEU A 62 -4.11 8.62 4.35
N THR A 63 -3.20 9.55 4.68
CA THR A 63 -3.42 10.99 4.49
C THR A 63 -3.04 11.47 3.08
N GLY A 64 -2.54 10.58 2.23
CA GLY A 64 -2.04 10.90 0.89
C GLY A 64 -0.64 11.53 0.87
N GLU A 65 0.07 11.50 2.01
CA GLU A 65 1.44 11.99 2.08
C GLU A 65 2.39 10.94 1.54
N LYS A 66 3.45 11.38 0.86
CA LYS A 66 4.52 10.50 0.40
C LYS A 66 5.18 9.85 1.61
N PHE A 67 5.38 8.55 1.53
CA PHE A 67 6.00 7.75 2.57
C PHE A 67 7.21 7.01 1.99
N GLU A 68 8.34 7.17 2.67
CA GLU A 68 9.57 6.44 2.41
C GLU A 68 9.82 5.56 3.64
N ILE A 69 10.10 4.29 3.38
CA ILE A 69 10.40 3.34 4.44
C ILE A 69 11.82 3.62 4.95
N GLU A 70 11.97 3.87 6.25
CA GLU A 70 13.26 4.25 6.85
C GLU A 70 14.33 3.17 6.66
N ALA A 71 15.57 3.57 6.38
CA ALA A 71 16.69 2.63 6.42
C ALA A 71 17.02 2.22 7.87
N ASN A 72 17.69 1.07 8.07
CA ASN A 72 18.27 0.59 9.34
C ASN A 72 17.37 -0.17 10.33
N THR A 73 16.11 -0.45 10.01
CA THR A 73 15.23 -1.38 10.74
C THR A 73 15.00 -2.67 9.94
N THR A 74 14.75 -3.79 10.61
CA THR A 74 14.21 -4.97 9.93
C THR A 74 12.77 -4.66 9.54
N LYS A 75 12.35 -5.08 8.33
CA LYS A 75 11.01 -4.76 7.80
C LYS A 75 10.30 -6.00 7.31
N LEU A 76 9.01 -6.09 7.56
CA LEU A 76 8.11 -7.03 6.91
C LEU A 76 7.08 -6.27 6.08
N LEU A 77 7.09 -6.51 4.77
CA LEU A 77 6.12 -5.94 3.83
C LEU A 77 5.22 -7.05 3.32
N ILE A 78 3.91 -6.91 3.51
CA ILE A 78 2.92 -7.90 3.08
C ILE A 78 1.97 -7.23 2.09
N SER A 79 1.80 -7.79 0.89
CA SER A 79 0.83 -7.27 -0.08
C SER A 79 -0.60 -7.63 0.33
N GLY A 80 -1.54 -6.79 -0.08
CA GLY A 80 -2.94 -7.05 0.15
C GLY A 80 -3.86 -6.03 -0.48
N SER A 81 -5.14 -6.37 -0.57
CA SER A 81 -6.20 -5.46 -1.00
C SER A 81 -7.52 -5.81 -0.35
N TYR A 82 -8.47 -4.86 -0.35
CA TYR A 82 -9.75 -5.01 0.35
C TYR A 82 -10.55 -6.20 -0.19
N THR A 83 -10.50 -6.43 -1.51
CA THR A 83 -11.22 -7.50 -2.20
C THR A 83 -10.47 -8.83 -2.24
N CYS A 84 -9.21 -8.92 -1.80
CA CYS A 84 -8.48 -10.19 -1.70
C CYS A 84 -8.98 -11.02 -0.51
N ASP A 85 -9.65 -12.13 -0.79
CA ASP A 85 -10.13 -13.08 0.20
C ASP A 85 -8.98 -13.76 0.98
N ILE A 86 -7.89 -14.09 0.31
CA ILE A 86 -6.70 -14.68 0.96
C ILE A 86 -6.10 -13.72 2.00
N THR A 87 -5.82 -12.46 1.62
CA THR A 87 -5.33 -11.47 2.58
C THR A 87 -6.30 -11.27 3.72
N ARG A 88 -7.61 -11.15 3.44
CA ARG A 88 -8.63 -11.00 4.50
C ARG A 88 -8.65 -12.17 5.46
N GLY A 89 -8.46 -13.40 4.96
CA GLY A 89 -8.30 -14.59 5.79
C GLY A 89 -7.07 -14.55 6.69
N ASN A 90 -6.01 -13.87 6.24
CA ASN A 90 -4.73 -13.77 6.95
C ASN A 90 -4.60 -12.53 7.87
N LEU A 91 -5.59 -11.62 7.91
CA LEU A 91 -5.49 -10.36 8.68
C LEU A 91 -5.19 -10.58 10.16
N GLN A 92 -5.77 -11.61 10.79
CA GLN A 92 -5.49 -11.91 12.19
C GLN A 92 -4.04 -12.35 12.42
N ALA A 93 -3.46 -13.13 11.50
CA ALA A 93 -2.07 -13.56 11.57
C ALA A 93 -1.11 -12.38 11.36
N ILE A 94 -1.42 -11.51 10.41
CA ILE A 94 -0.67 -10.27 10.14
C ILE A 94 -0.69 -9.37 11.37
N ASP A 95 -1.86 -9.15 11.97
CA ASP A 95 -2.00 -8.29 13.15
C ASP A 95 -1.30 -8.91 14.38
N TRP A 96 -1.30 -10.23 14.49
CA TRP A 96 -0.55 -10.92 15.53
C TRP A 96 0.97 -10.71 15.39
N LEU A 97 1.53 -10.85 14.17
CA LEU A 97 2.95 -10.58 13.92
C LEU A 97 3.30 -9.13 14.26
N TYR A 98 2.47 -8.18 13.81
CA TYR A 98 2.63 -6.78 14.17
C TYR A 98 2.66 -6.59 15.70
N MET A 99 1.67 -7.09 16.42
CA MET A 99 1.59 -6.92 17.87
C MET A 99 2.75 -7.58 18.61
N LYS A 100 3.30 -8.68 18.10
CA LYS A 100 4.47 -9.37 18.67
C LYS A 100 5.77 -8.59 18.45
N TYR A 101 5.98 -8.03 17.25
CA TYR A 101 7.29 -7.55 16.82
C TYR A 101 7.41 -6.03 16.59
N LYS A 102 6.34 -5.25 16.71
CA LYS A 102 6.33 -3.80 16.39
C LYS A 102 7.37 -2.92 17.10
N ASP A 103 7.99 -3.41 18.17
CA ASP A 103 9.07 -2.70 18.88
C ASP A 103 10.47 -3.03 18.32
N GLU A 104 10.60 -4.06 17.49
CA GLU A 104 11.86 -4.55 16.91
C GLU A 104 11.84 -4.61 15.37
N VAL A 105 10.66 -4.68 14.74
CA VAL A 105 10.45 -4.84 13.30
C VAL A 105 9.37 -3.88 12.81
N ASP A 106 9.65 -3.19 11.70
CA ASP A 106 8.65 -2.39 11.01
C ASP A 106 7.78 -3.30 10.13
N ILE A 107 6.51 -3.48 10.50
CA ILE A 107 5.59 -4.36 9.79
C ILE A 107 4.51 -3.53 9.11
N TYR A 108 4.39 -3.66 7.78
CA TYR A 108 3.43 -2.93 6.96
C TYR A 108 2.59 -3.86 6.09
N LEU A 109 1.28 -3.64 6.11
CA LEU A 109 0.37 -4.11 5.06
C LEU A 109 0.40 -3.10 3.91
N VAL A 110 0.85 -3.54 2.73
CA VAL A 110 0.95 -2.69 1.53
C VAL A 110 -0.28 -2.89 0.67
N ASN A 111 -1.14 -1.87 0.60
CA ASN A 111 -2.32 -1.88 -0.24
C ASN A 111 -1.96 -1.73 -1.73
N THR A 112 -2.19 -2.80 -2.49
CA THR A 112 -1.95 -2.89 -3.93
C THR A 112 -3.26 -2.90 -4.72
N LEU A 113 -3.22 -3.26 -6.00
CA LEU A 113 -4.42 -3.45 -6.83
C LEU A 113 -5.45 -4.39 -6.16
N GLU A 114 -6.73 -4.11 -6.40
CA GLU A 114 -7.82 -4.94 -5.91
C GLU A 114 -7.78 -6.30 -6.61
N ALA A 115 -7.78 -7.38 -5.84
CA ALA A 115 -7.66 -8.72 -6.40
C ALA A 115 -8.95 -9.13 -7.13
N HIS A 116 -10.11 -8.70 -6.62
CA HIS A 116 -11.43 -9.07 -7.12
C HIS A 116 -12.34 -7.84 -7.21
N PRO A 117 -12.01 -6.84 -8.05
CA PRO A 117 -12.88 -5.69 -8.26
C PRO A 117 -14.19 -6.13 -8.91
N HIS A 118 -15.30 -5.54 -8.50
CA HIS A 118 -16.64 -6.02 -8.90
C HIS A 118 -17.13 -5.48 -10.25
N ASN A 119 -16.48 -4.45 -10.79
CA ASN A 119 -16.89 -3.72 -11.99
C ASN A 119 -15.81 -3.70 -13.08
N SER A 120 -14.66 -4.33 -12.84
CA SER A 120 -13.51 -4.32 -13.75
C SER A 120 -12.79 -5.66 -13.74
N HIS A 121 -11.76 -5.78 -14.59
CA HIS A 121 -10.92 -6.96 -14.66
C HIS A 121 -10.12 -7.14 -13.38
N SER A 122 -9.98 -8.40 -12.96
CA SER A 122 -9.04 -8.75 -11.91
C SER A 122 -7.61 -8.76 -12.48
N PRO A 123 -6.59 -8.22 -11.78
CA PRO A 123 -5.19 -8.39 -12.17
C PRO A 123 -4.75 -9.86 -12.12
N TYR A 124 -5.58 -10.75 -11.58
CA TYR A 124 -5.33 -12.19 -11.42
C TYR A 124 -6.16 -13.07 -12.35
N SER A 125 -6.74 -12.49 -13.41
CA SER A 125 -7.55 -13.20 -14.40
C SER A 125 -7.23 -12.73 -15.81
N MET A 126 -7.12 -13.67 -16.76
CA MET A 126 -7.08 -13.34 -18.19
C MET A 126 -8.47 -13.00 -18.76
N ASN A 127 -9.53 -13.21 -17.98
CA ASN A 127 -10.90 -12.90 -18.40
C ASN A 127 -11.20 -11.41 -18.22
N GLU A 128 -11.89 -10.84 -19.20
CA GLU A 128 -12.41 -9.46 -19.17
C GLU A 128 -13.69 -9.32 -18.31
N GLU A 129 -14.25 -10.42 -17.82
CA GLU A 129 -15.35 -10.35 -16.87
C GLU A 129 -14.83 -10.24 -15.42
N PRO A 130 -15.52 -9.48 -14.54
CA PRO A 130 -15.20 -9.42 -13.12
C PRO A 130 -15.11 -10.83 -12.51
N TRP A 131 -14.00 -11.11 -11.84
CA TRP A 131 -13.79 -12.37 -11.15
C TRP A 131 -14.23 -12.26 -9.69
N LEU A 132 -15.50 -12.55 -9.43
CA LEU A 132 -16.08 -12.57 -8.09
C LEU A 132 -15.84 -13.92 -7.40
N VAL A 133 -15.18 -13.89 -6.24
CA VAL A 133 -14.97 -15.09 -5.40
C VAL A 133 -16.12 -15.28 -4.40
N LYS A 134 -16.36 -16.53 -3.99
CA LYS A 134 -17.53 -16.90 -3.16
C LYS A 134 -17.46 -16.26 -1.78
N GLU A 135 -16.25 -16.13 -1.25
CA GLU A 135 -15.91 -15.55 0.04
C GLU A 135 -16.30 -14.06 0.07
N ASN A 136 -16.06 -13.33 -1.03
CA ASN A 136 -16.49 -11.93 -1.19
C ASN A 136 -18.01 -11.84 -1.19
N ILE A 137 -18.68 -12.70 -1.97
CA ILE A 137 -20.15 -12.72 -2.06
C ILE A 137 -20.78 -13.02 -0.69
N ALA A 138 -20.28 -14.04 0.01
CA ALA A 138 -20.77 -14.43 1.33
C ALA A 138 -20.59 -13.33 2.39
N SER A 139 -19.51 -12.55 2.25
CA SER A 139 -19.16 -11.48 3.19
C SER A 139 -19.65 -10.09 2.75
N ALA A 140 -20.42 -10.01 1.65
CA ALA A 140 -20.85 -8.76 1.02
C ALA A 140 -19.69 -7.77 0.74
N ILE A 141 -18.50 -8.30 0.44
CA ILE A 141 -17.33 -7.51 0.07
C ILE A 141 -17.39 -7.22 -1.44
N ALA A 142 -17.49 -5.93 -1.76
CA ALA A 142 -17.44 -5.42 -3.13
C ALA A 142 -16.77 -4.05 -3.13
N ALA A 143 -15.90 -3.84 -4.11
CA ALA A 143 -15.29 -2.55 -4.40
C ALA A 143 -14.90 -2.48 -5.88
N GLU A 144 -14.79 -1.25 -6.38
CA GLU A 144 -14.23 -0.95 -7.69
C GLU A 144 -12.70 -0.96 -7.62
N GLN A 145 -12.04 -1.18 -8.75
CA GLN A 145 -10.60 -0.96 -8.83
C GLN A 145 -10.30 0.54 -8.75
N PRO A 146 -9.54 1.02 -7.75
CA PRO A 146 -9.19 2.44 -7.68
C PRO A 146 -8.45 2.90 -8.93
N THR A 147 -8.85 4.05 -9.47
CA THR A 147 -8.24 4.72 -10.63
C THR A 147 -7.44 5.95 -10.25
N THR A 148 -7.56 6.42 -9.00
CA THR A 148 -6.81 7.54 -8.41
C THR A 148 -6.29 7.20 -7.03
N ILE A 149 -5.29 7.93 -6.54
CA ILE A 149 -4.75 7.70 -5.19
C ILE A 149 -5.81 8.02 -4.11
N GLU A 150 -6.68 8.99 -4.36
CA GLU A 150 -7.79 9.34 -3.47
C GLU A 150 -8.79 8.19 -3.32
N GLU A 151 -9.19 7.55 -4.43
CA GLU A 151 -10.05 6.36 -4.37
C GLU A 151 -9.38 5.18 -3.66
N ARG A 152 -8.05 5.04 -3.80
CA ARG A 152 -7.29 4.01 -3.09
C ARG A 152 -7.25 4.30 -1.58
N ILE A 153 -7.07 5.56 -1.19
CA ILE A 153 -7.13 6.01 0.21
C ILE A 153 -8.51 5.69 0.79
N ASP A 154 -9.59 6.12 0.14
CA ASP A 154 -10.96 5.90 0.62
C ASP A 154 -11.25 4.41 0.85
N LEU A 155 -10.79 3.55 -0.07
CA LEU A 155 -10.96 2.11 0.04
C LEU A 155 -10.09 1.48 1.14
N ALA A 156 -8.85 1.93 1.28
CA ALA A 156 -7.95 1.48 2.33
C ALA A 156 -8.42 1.90 3.73
N GLU A 157 -8.94 3.13 3.88
CA GLU A 157 -9.55 3.60 5.14
C GLU A 157 -10.76 2.75 5.51
N LYS A 158 -11.63 2.45 4.54
CA LYS A 158 -12.74 1.52 4.73
C LYS A 158 -12.24 0.16 5.21
N TRP A 159 -11.23 -0.38 4.55
CA TRP A 159 -10.68 -1.70 4.87
C TRP A 159 -10.15 -1.77 6.31
N ILE A 160 -9.35 -0.79 6.74
CA ILE A 160 -8.84 -0.73 8.12
C ILE A 160 -9.98 -0.60 9.12
N LYS A 161 -10.96 0.26 8.84
CA LYS A 161 -12.12 0.48 9.73
C LYS A 161 -12.95 -0.79 9.92
N GLU A 162 -13.16 -1.55 8.84
CA GLU A 162 -13.99 -2.77 8.88
C GLU A 162 -13.25 -3.97 9.44
N SER A 163 -11.95 -4.08 9.18
CA SER A 163 -11.13 -5.19 9.70
C SER A 163 -10.71 -5.03 11.16
N GLY A 164 -10.52 -3.79 11.61
CA GLY A 164 -10.09 -3.49 12.97
C GLY A 164 -8.65 -3.91 13.28
N ILE A 165 -7.82 -4.18 12.26
CA ILE A 165 -6.40 -4.47 12.46
C ILE A 165 -5.65 -3.24 12.98
N GLN A 166 -4.59 -3.49 13.74
CA GLN A 166 -3.68 -2.48 14.26
C GLN A 166 -2.41 -2.34 13.42
N ALA A 167 -2.05 -3.37 12.65
CA ALA A 167 -0.95 -3.33 11.70
C ALA A 167 -1.06 -2.09 10.78
N PRO A 168 -0.01 -1.26 10.69
CA PRO A 168 0.00 -0.10 9.81
C PRO A 168 -0.21 -0.50 8.35
N LEU A 169 -1.07 0.25 7.66
CA LEU A 169 -1.29 0.10 6.23
C LEU A 169 -0.71 1.30 5.48
N ILE A 170 0.07 0.99 4.45
CA ILE A 170 0.62 1.96 3.50
C ILE A 170 0.13 1.62 2.10
N LEU A 171 0.09 2.60 1.22
CA LEU A 171 -0.43 2.46 -0.13
C LEU A 171 0.72 2.37 -1.11
N ASP A 172 0.62 1.42 -2.04
CA ASP A 172 1.45 1.46 -3.24
C ASP A 172 1.07 2.69 -4.10
N GLY A 173 2.05 3.26 -4.80
CA GLY A 173 1.86 4.47 -5.56
C GLY A 173 1.04 4.28 -6.84
N PRO A 174 0.71 5.37 -7.56
CA PRO A 174 -0.07 5.32 -8.80
C PRO A 174 0.49 4.37 -9.87
N LYS A 175 1.83 4.20 -9.91
CA LYS A 175 2.50 3.28 -10.86
C LYS A 175 2.63 1.84 -10.37
N ASN A 176 2.03 1.51 -9.23
CA ASN A 176 2.16 0.24 -8.52
C ASN A 176 3.62 -0.25 -8.41
N GLY A 177 4.51 0.63 -7.94
CA GLY A 177 5.95 0.36 -7.89
C GLY A 177 6.28 -0.85 -7.02
N PHE A 178 5.61 -0.97 -5.87
CA PHE A 178 5.77 -2.14 -5.01
C PHE A 178 5.27 -3.41 -5.72
N TRP A 179 4.02 -3.43 -6.18
CA TRP A 179 3.43 -4.62 -6.78
C TRP A 179 4.24 -5.11 -7.99
N ASN A 180 4.68 -4.19 -8.86
CA ASN A 180 5.46 -4.50 -10.05
C ASN A 180 6.86 -5.04 -9.75
N LEU A 181 7.54 -4.49 -8.74
CA LEU A 181 8.92 -4.87 -8.44
C LEU A 181 9.02 -6.10 -7.53
N MET A 182 8.02 -6.33 -6.67
CA MET A 182 8.13 -7.32 -5.60
C MET A 182 7.70 -8.73 -6.00
N GLY A 183 6.78 -8.88 -6.96
CA GLY A 183 6.37 -10.20 -7.46
C GLY A 183 4.90 -10.32 -7.83
N GLN A 184 4.13 -9.25 -7.67
CA GLN A 184 2.75 -9.12 -8.15
C GLN A 184 1.73 -10.08 -7.50
N ALA A 185 2.09 -10.84 -6.46
CA ALA A 185 1.15 -11.73 -5.78
C ALA A 185 0.18 -10.93 -4.90
N PRO A 186 -1.08 -11.40 -4.72
CA PRO A 186 -2.11 -10.65 -4.00
C PRO A 186 -1.89 -10.62 -2.49
N ASN A 187 -1.18 -11.61 -1.95
CA ASN A 187 -0.86 -11.72 -0.53
C ASN A 187 0.55 -12.29 -0.31
N MET A 188 1.55 -11.74 -0.99
CA MET A 188 2.95 -12.09 -0.77
C MET A 188 3.52 -11.39 0.44
N ALA A 189 4.64 -11.89 0.95
CA ALA A 189 5.37 -11.27 2.05
C ALA A 189 6.87 -11.24 1.79
N ILE A 190 7.53 -10.16 2.21
CA ILE A 190 8.98 -9.97 2.11
C ILE A 190 9.52 -9.50 3.46
N LEU A 191 10.48 -10.25 4.00
CA LEU A 191 11.31 -9.84 5.12
C LEU A 191 12.60 -9.21 4.61
N VAL A 192 12.92 -8.03 5.10
CA VAL A 192 14.10 -7.25 4.72
C VAL A 192 14.94 -6.97 5.96
N SER A 193 16.25 -7.16 5.85
CA SER A 193 17.24 -6.84 6.89
C SER A 193 17.38 -5.33 7.10
N THR A 194 18.17 -4.94 8.10
CA THR A 194 18.47 -3.54 8.40
C THR A 194 19.26 -2.82 7.30
N ASP A 195 20.08 -3.54 6.56
CA ASP A 195 20.88 -3.03 5.43
C ASP A 195 20.14 -3.11 4.08
N GLY A 196 18.91 -3.62 4.06
CA GLY A 196 18.04 -3.62 2.90
C GLY A 196 18.06 -4.92 2.08
N GLU A 197 18.78 -5.96 2.50
CA GLU A 197 18.75 -7.27 1.87
C GLU A 197 17.43 -8.00 2.14
N VAL A 198 16.84 -8.61 1.12
CA VAL A 198 15.68 -9.50 1.27
C VAL A 198 16.14 -10.83 1.86
N LEU A 199 15.74 -11.08 3.10
CA LEU A 199 16.05 -12.29 3.86
C LEU A 199 15.12 -13.45 3.49
N LEU A 200 13.84 -13.15 3.30
CA LEU A 200 12.82 -14.12 2.93
C LEU A 200 11.81 -13.46 2.00
N LYS A 201 11.39 -14.20 0.98
CA LYS A 201 10.25 -13.86 0.14
C LYS A 201 9.32 -15.05 0.05
N GLN A 202 8.04 -14.79 0.27
CA GLN A 202 6.96 -15.75 0.11
C GLN A 202 5.98 -15.25 -0.95
N SER A 203 5.70 -16.04 -1.97
CA SER A 203 4.66 -15.75 -2.99
C SER A 203 3.26 -15.70 -2.38
N TRP A 204 3.08 -16.43 -1.29
CA TRP A 204 1.87 -16.49 -0.49
C TRP A 204 2.31 -16.43 0.96
N PHE A 205 1.79 -15.47 1.72
CA PHE A 205 2.16 -15.27 3.11
C PHE A 205 1.87 -16.53 3.94
N GLU A 206 2.89 -17.02 4.62
CA GLU A 206 2.83 -18.14 5.55
C GLU A 206 3.43 -17.70 6.89
N MET A 207 2.57 -17.63 7.90
CA MET A 207 2.87 -17.01 9.19
C MET A 207 4.03 -17.68 9.92
N GLU A 208 4.05 -19.01 10.00
CA GLU A 208 5.00 -19.76 10.83
C GLU A 208 6.45 -19.59 10.34
N GLU A 209 6.67 -19.73 9.03
CA GLU A 209 8.00 -19.53 8.42
C GLU A 209 8.42 -18.06 8.52
N MET A 210 7.49 -17.12 8.39
CA MET A 210 7.80 -15.69 8.52
C MET A 210 8.18 -15.33 9.96
N GLU A 211 7.49 -15.89 10.96
CA GLU A 211 7.83 -15.74 12.37
C GLU A 211 9.23 -16.27 12.66
N GLU A 212 9.54 -17.48 12.19
CA GLU A 212 10.88 -18.08 12.35
C GLU A 212 11.97 -17.21 11.72
N ALA A 213 11.74 -16.67 10.52
CA ALA A 213 12.69 -15.80 9.84
C ALA A 213 12.93 -14.48 10.61
N ILE A 214 11.88 -13.88 11.18
CA ILE A 214 12.00 -12.70 12.04
C ILE A 214 12.83 -13.03 13.28
N ASP A 215 12.51 -14.12 13.98
CA ASP A 215 13.22 -14.52 15.19
C ASP A 215 14.71 -14.77 14.91
N ASN A 216 15.03 -15.43 13.81
CA ASN A 216 16.42 -15.67 13.39
C ASN A 216 17.17 -14.37 13.11
N GLN A 217 16.55 -13.40 12.42
CA GLN A 217 17.15 -12.10 12.16
C GLN A 217 17.42 -11.33 13.46
N LEU A 218 16.46 -11.30 14.38
CA LEU A 218 16.62 -10.59 15.65
C LEU A 218 17.69 -11.24 16.54
N GLN A 219 17.84 -12.57 16.49
CA GLN A 219 18.91 -13.29 17.18
C GLN A 219 20.28 -12.95 16.58
N GLN A 220 20.40 -12.93 15.24
CA GLN A 220 21.64 -12.56 14.55
C GLN A 220 22.08 -11.14 14.91
N MET A 221 21.15 -10.17 14.88
CA MET A 221 21.41 -8.78 15.28
C MET A 221 21.84 -8.62 16.75
N LYS A 222 21.45 -9.55 17.63
CA LYS A 222 21.88 -9.58 19.04
C LYS A 222 23.28 -10.17 19.19
N ALA A 223 23.68 -11.10 18.32
CA ALA A 223 25.00 -11.73 18.32
C ALA A 223 26.09 -10.83 17.71
N ASP A 224 25.73 -9.94 16.79
CA ASP A 224 26.67 -9.02 16.11
C ASP A 224 26.97 -7.73 16.90
N LYS A 225 26.36 -7.55 18.08
CA LYS A 225 26.57 -6.42 19.00
C LYS A 225 27.58 -6.76 20.09
#